data_AF-A0A1D1YW37-F1
#
_entry.id   AF-A0A1D1YW37-F1
#
_cell.length_a   1.000
_cell.length_b   1.000
_cell.length_c   1.000
_cell.angle_alpha   90.00
_cell.angle_beta   90.00
_cell.angle_gamma   90.00
#
_symmetry.space_group_name_H-M   'P 1'
#
loop_
_entity.id
_entity.type
_entity.pdbx_description
1 polymer ?
#
loop_
_entity_poly.entity_id
_entity_poly.type
_entity_poly.pdbx_seq_one_letter_code
_entity_poly.pdbx_strand_id
1 'polypeptide(L)'
;QPQQQQQPQQSPFAPFQQQPFGFQQPSASPSPFANVAPQQQQTPQLTTQMAPVAPLPLPLADRDIQAIVDAYRGDPGNPKYSFRHLLFSVTDPAARVKPVAVSDIMWAEAMGKLEGMESADRERLWPQLVQGFKDLSERLKLQDEVIVSDAERLRMTQTNVKMLQRHFQADTLPWIQRMKQKEQELRRRLLRVMRIVEALEGKGFRLPLMRDEVELAEKLASISRQLKGPGAELSRRVHGLLSISRMHANAGIIGSSICLPDSVKIQEQSLADLQEVLQQQTGAIARLGNVLKKDSRDMEIMMSEDTDMIEDGSGRRL
;
A
#
# COMPACT_ATOMS: atom_id res chain seq x y z
N GLN A 1 27.49 21.13 -50.67
CA GLN A 1 27.07 22.53 -50.55
C GLN A 1 26.63 22.77 -49.11
N PRO A 2 27.21 23.75 -48.40
CA PRO A 2 27.25 23.79 -46.93
C PRO A 2 26.61 25.05 -46.30
N GLN A 3 26.45 25.06 -44.98
CA GLN A 3 26.69 26.20 -44.05
C GLN A 3 26.56 25.65 -42.62
N GLN A 4 27.60 25.54 -41.76
CA GLN A 4 28.44 26.56 -41.07
C GLN A 4 27.59 27.62 -40.34
N GLN A 5 27.76 27.91 -39.04
CA GLN A 5 28.94 28.44 -38.32
C GLN A 5 28.77 28.17 -36.79
N GLN A 6 29.74 27.72 -36.00
CA GLN A 6 31.02 28.28 -35.51
C GLN A 6 30.95 29.05 -34.16
N GLN A 7 31.83 28.61 -33.26
CA GLN A 7 32.27 29.06 -31.91
C GLN A 7 32.98 30.45 -31.94
N PRO A 8 33.38 31.11 -30.81
CA PRO A 8 34.31 30.61 -29.74
C PRO A 8 33.97 31.07 -28.28
N GLN A 9 34.20 30.26 -27.22
CA GLN A 9 35.41 30.08 -26.39
C GLN A 9 35.86 31.30 -25.55
N GLN A 10 35.83 31.19 -24.20
CA GLN A 10 36.99 31.31 -23.27
C GLN A 10 36.56 31.30 -21.78
N SER A 11 37.53 30.93 -20.93
CA SER A 11 37.40 30.26 -19.63
C SER A 11 37.55 31.21 -18.40
N PRO A 12 38.00 30.78 -17.21
CA PRO A 12 37.21 30.58 -15.98
C PRO A 12 37.66 31.51 -14.81
N PHE A 13 37.22 31.23 -13.58
CA PHE A 13 37.65 31.74 -12.24
C PHE A 13 36.61 32.57 -11.47
N ALA A 14 36.08 32.00 -10.38
CA ALA A 14 36.27 32.48 -8.99
C ALA A 14 35.40 31.66 -8.00
N PRO A 15 35.96 31.10 -6.92
CA PRO A 15 35.19 30.48 -5.85
C PRO A 15 34.72 31.52 -4.82
N PHE A 16 33.50 31.34 -4.33
CA PHE A 16 32.88 32.14 -3.28
C PHE A 16 33.55 31.83 -1.92
N GLN A 17 34.07 32.87 -1.28
CA GLN A 17 34.74 32.82 0.01
C GLN A 17 33.71 32.98 1.14
N GLN A 18 33.82 32.10 2.14
CA GLN A 18 33.16 32.21 3.44
C GLN A 18 33.91 33.22 4.32
N GLN A 19 33.19 34.09 5.03
CA GLN A 19 33.65 34.67 6.29
C GLN A 19 32.47 34.81 7.27
N PRO A 20 32.69 34.55 8.58
CA PRO A 20 31.64 34.51 9.59
C PRO A 20 31.54 35.82 10.40
N PHE A 21 30.41 35.95 11.09
CA PHE A 21 30.12 36.96 12.11
C PHE A 21 31.14 36.96 13.26
N GLY A 22 31.62 38.15 13.63
CA GLY A 22 32.43 38.38 14.83
C GLY A 22 32.09 39.72 15.47
N PHE A 23 31.56 39.66 16.69
CA PHE A 23 31.26 40.78 17.60
C PHE A 23 32.54 41.29 18.27
N GLN A 24 32.77 42.61 18.32
CA GLN A 24 33.44 43.27 19.46
C GLN A 24 33.36 44.82 19.40
N GLN A 25 32.80 45.40 20.47
CA GLN A 25 33.15 46.71 21.05
C GLN A 25 34.45 46.55 21.89
N PRO A 26 35.19 47.60 22.38
CA PRO A 26 34.68 48.88 22.91
C PRO A 26 35.61 50.14 22.77
N SER A 27 35.18 51.23 23.43
CA SER A 27 35.95 52.30 24.13
C SER A 27 36.53 53.54 23.40
N ALA A 28 35.84 54.67 23.61
CA ALA A 28 36.22 55.91 24.32
C ALA A 28 37.49 56.77 24.00
N SER A 29 37.21 58.08 23.78
CA SER A 29 37.91 59.32 24.24
C SER A 29 39.15 59.86 23.46
N PRO A 30 39.62 61.12 23.67
CA PRO A 30 38.94 62.45 23.65
C PRO A 30 39.75 63.62 22.97
N SER A 31 39.05 64.68 22.47
CA SER A 31 39.40 66.14 22.31
C SER A 31 40.81 66.57 21.79
N PRO A 32 41.31 67.85 21.77
CA PRO A 32 40.74 69.22 21.88
C PRO A 32 41.36 70.29 20.92
N PHE A 33 40.76 71.50 20.79
CA PHE A 33 41.37 72.89 20.76
C PHE A 33 40.33 73.91 20.18
N ALA A 34 39.79 74.87 20.96
CA ALA A 34 40.23 76.26 21.23
C ALA A 34 40.10 77.22 20.01
N ASN A 35 39.59 78.46 20.04
CA ASN A 35 39.64 79.61 20.97
C ASN A 35 38.45 80.59 20.67
N VAL A 36 37.73 81.17 21.66
CA VAL A 36 37.85 82.53 22.27
C VAL A 36 37.60 83.72 21.28
N ALA A 37 36.37 84.28 21.16
CA ALA A 37 35.76 85.48 21.85
C ALA A 37 35.94 86.83 21.08
N PRO A 38 35.22 87.96 21.34
CA PRO A 38 33.93 88.22 22.01
C PRO A 38 32.97 89.23 21.28
N GLN A 39 31.81 89.48 21.92
CA GLN A 39 31.00 90.72 22.01
C GLN A 39 29.59 90.85 21.34
N GLN A 40 28.63 91.04 22.25
CA GLN A 40 27.50 91.99 22.30
C GLN A 40 26.15 91.69 21.60
N GLN A 41 25.19 91.27 22.44
CA GLN A 41 23.83 91.81 22.69
C GLN A 41 23.04 92.44 21.52
N GLN A 42 21.87 91.85 21.18
CA GLN A 42 20.54 92.46 21.42
C GLN A 42 19.35 91.56 20.97
N THR A 43 18.33 91.54 21.85
CA THR A 43 16.88 91.23 21.68
C THR A 43 16.37 89.82 21.32
N PRO A 44 15.38 89.28 22.08
CA PRO A 44 14.70 88.02 21.78
C PRO A 44 13.46 88.25 20.90
N GLN A 45 13.28 87.45 19.85
CA GLN A 45 11.97 87.26 19.22
C GLN A 45 11.48 85.83 19.49
N LEU A 46 10.40 85.72 20.26
CA LEU A 46 9.60 84.51 20.37
C LEU A 46 9.02 84.17 18.99
N THR A 47 9.54 83.12 18.36
CA THR A 47 8.82 82.40 17.30
C THR A 47 8.25 81.13 17.91
N THR A 48 6.94 81.15 18.20
CA THR A 48 6.14 79.96 18.49
C THR A 48 6.11 79.10 17.23
N GLN A 49 6.94 78.05 17.19
CA GLN A 49 6.75 76.95 16.26
C GLN A 49 5.86 75.92 16.94
N MET A 50 4.59 75.86 16.51
CA MET A 50 3.69 74.76 16.84
C MET A 50 4.23 73.49 16.19
N ALA A 51 4.85 72.62 16.97
CA ALA A 51 5.09 71.24 16.57
C ALA A 51 3.73 70.57 16.28
N PRO A 52 3.60 69.71 15.26
CA PRO A 52 2.35 69.00 15.03
C PRO A 52 2.06 68.11 16.23
N VAL A 53 0.89 68.32 16.82
CA VAL A 53 0.32 67.49 17.90
C VAL A 53 0.29 66.04 17.40
N ALA A 54 1.01 65.16 18.08
CA ALA A 54 0.86 63.71 17.88
C ALA A 54 -0.61 63.33 18.18
N PRO A 55 -1.28 62.51 17.34
CA PRO A 55 -2.65 62.10 17.63
C PRO A 55 -2.70 61.37 18.97
N LEU A 56 -3.70 61.74 19.79
CA LEU A 56 -3.98 61.15 21.08
C LEU A 56 -4.08 59.61 20.96
N PRO A 57 -3.39 58.83 21.81
CA PRO A 57 -3.58 57.39 21.82
C PRO A 57 -5.02 57.08 22.23
N LEU A 58 -5.75 56.37 21.36
CA LEU A 58 -7.06 55.80 21.66
C LEU A 58 -6.99 55.04 23.00
N PRO A 59 -8.04 55.10 23.85
CA PRO A 59 -8.12 54.31 25.08
C PRO A 59 -7.88 52.83 24.80
N LEU A 60 -7.17 52.12 25.69
CA LEU A 60 -6.81 50.70 25.53
C LEU A 60 -8.03 49.81 25.19
N ALA A 61 -9.19 50.07 25.80
CA ALA A 61 -10.42 49.34 25.54
C ALA A 61 -10.96 49.54 24.10
N ASP A 62 -10.88 50.76 23.57
CA ASP A 62 -11.33 51.05 22.19
C ASP A 62 -10.38 50.43 21.16
N ARG A 63 -9.09 50.34 21.49
CA ARG A 63 -8.10 49.61 20.66
C ARG A 63 -8.39 48.12 20.61
N ASP A 64 -8.78 47.52 21.74
CA ASP A 64 -9.06 46.08 21.81
C ASP A 64 -10.40 45.73 21.14
N ILE A 65 -11.42 46.58 21.29
CA ILE A 65 -12.67 46.46 20.54
C ILE A 65 -12.40 46.59 19.03
N GLN A 66 -11.60 47.57 18.61
CA GLN A 66 -11.22 47.72 17.21
C GLN A 66 -10.41 46.53 16.70
N ALA A 67 -9.54 45.93 17.53
CA ALA A 67 -8.81 44.71 17.18
C ALA A 67 -9.75 43.51 16.97
N ILE A 68 -10.78 43.37 17.80
CA ILE A 68 -11.82 42.34 17.62
C ILE A 68 -12.63 42.61 16.35
N VAL A 69 -13.03 43.85 16.09
CA VAL A 69 -13.76 44.21 14.86
C VAL A 69 -12.90 43.95 13.62
N ASP A 70 -11.61 44.31 13.66
CA ASP A 70 -10.64 44.02 12.61
C ASP A 70 -10.45 42.50 12.43
N ALA A 71 -10.47 41.69 13.50
CA ALA A 71 -10.31 40.25 13.42
C ALA A 71 -11.46 39.53 12.67
N TYR A 72 -12.67 40.10 12.72
CA TYR A 72 -13.87 39.57 12.05
C TYR A 72 -14.13 40.17 10.67
N ARG A 73 -13.42 41.24 10.30
CA ARG A 73 -13.57 41.89 8.99
C ARG A 73 -12.95 41.02 7.89
N GLY A 74 -13.78 40.31 7.14
CA GLY A 74 -13.39 39.36 6.10
C GLY A 74 -12.82 39.95 4.80
N ASP A 75 -12.50 41.25 4.76
CA ASP A 75 -12.02 41.91 3.55
C ASP A 75 -10.69 41.27 3.06
N PRO A 76 -10.51 41.01 1.74
CA PRO A 76 -9.32 40.34 1.22
C PRO A 76 -8.00 41.04 1.58
N GLY A 77 -8.04 42.37 1.71
CA GLY A 77 -6.91 43.20 2.08
C GLY A 77 -6.65 43.33 3.59
N ASN A 78 -7.44 42.68 4.46
CA ASN A 78 -7.26 42.79 5.91
C ASN A 78 -6.20 41.80 6.44
N PRO A 79 -5.01 42.27 6.86
CA PRO A 79 -3.96 41.39 7.37
C PRO A 79 -4.27 40.84 8.78
N LYS A 80 -5.21 41.44 9.52
CA LYS A 80 -5.55 41.06 10.90
C LYS A 80 -6.69 40.04 10.99
N TYR A 81 -7.25 39.60 9.86
CA TYR A 81 -8.36 38.65 9.86
C TYR A 81 -7.95 37.32 10.48
N SER A 82 -8.59 36.92 11.59
CA SER A 82 -8.14 35.79 12.40
C SER A 82 -8.58 34.43 11.86
N PHE A 83 -9.61 34.36 11.01
CA PHE A 83 -10.12 33.09 10.49
C PHE A 83 -9.47 32.67 9.16
N ARG A 84 -8.15 32.84 9.03
CA ARG A 84 -7.37 32.36 7.86
C ARG A 84 -6.67 31.06 8.23
N HIS A 85 -6.97 29.99 7.51
CA HIS A 85 -6.34 28.69 7.71
C HIS A 85 -5.90 28.11 6.38
N LEU A 86 -4.77 27.41 6.37
CA LEU A 86 -4.32 26.60 5.24
C LEU A 86 -4.72 25.15 5.52
N LEU A 87 -5.59 24.61 4.68
CA LEU A 87 -5.99 23.21 4.73
C LEU A 87 -5.45 22.49 3.51
N PHE A 88 -5.04 21.23 3.69
CA PHE A 88 -4.52 20.43 2.58
C PHE A 88 -5.66 19.87 1.72
N SER A 89 -5.54 20.06 0.41
CA SER A 89 -6.48 19.55 -0.59
C SER A 89 -5.75 18.76 -1.66
N VAL A 90 -6.42 17.78 -2.22
CA VAL A 90 -5.94 17.04 -3.38
C VAL A 90 -5.92 17.98 -4.58
N THR A 91 -4.73 18.31 -5.07
CA THR A 91 -4.57 19.31 -6.13
C THR A 91 -3.63 18.78 -7.20
N ASP A 92 -4.04 18.95 -8.46
CA ASP A 92 -3.21 18.64 -9.63
C ASP A 92 -1.87 19.41 -9.54
N PRO A 93 -0.72 18.75 -9.73
CA PRO A 93 0.58 19.39 -9.86
C PRO A 93 0.60 20.66 -10.71
N ALA A 94 -0.17 20.72 -11.80
CA ALA A 94 -0.22 21.89 -12.68
C ALA A 94 -0.92 23.12 -12.04
N ALA A 95 -1.79 22.92 -11.05
CA ALA A 95 -2.55 23.97 -10.39
C ALA A 95 -1.93 24.43 -9.06
N ARG A 96 -0.71 23.98 -8.74
CA ARG A 96 -0.02 24.30 -7.48
C ARG A 96 0.51 25.72 -7.50
N VAL A 97 -0.21 26.61 -6.83
CA VAL A 97 0.18 28.02 -6.67
C VAL A 97 0.07 28.42 -5.20
N LYS A 98 0.95 29.31 -4.76
CA LYS A 98 0.86 29.95 -3.45
C LYS A 98 -0.27 31.01 -3.48
N PRO A 99 -1.29 30.92 -2.60
CA PRO A 99 -2.35 31.92 -2.58
C PRO A 99 -1.84 33.29 -2.12
N VAL A 100 -2.24 34.35 -2.83
CA VAL A 100 -1.72 35.73 -2.65
C VAL A 100 -2.07 36.34 -1.28
N ALA A 101 -3.17 35.89 -0.65
CA ALA A 101 -3.64 36.42 0.64
C ALA A 101 -2.99 35.80 1.89
N VAL A 102 -1.98 34.94 1.71
CA VAL A 102 -1.32 34.16 2.78
C VAL A 102 0.00 34.80 3.16
N SER A 103 0.26 34.96 4.46
CA SER A 103 1.56 35.44 4.95
C SER A 103 2.64 34.39 4.75
N ASP A 104 3.89 34.84 4.55
CA ASP A 104 5.04 33.94 4.34
C ASP A 104 5.24 32.96 5.51
N ILE A 105 4.92 33.39 6.72
CA ILE A 105 5.03 32.57 7.94
C ILE A 105 3.99 31.42 7.92
N MET A 106 2.72 31.72 7.63
CA MET A 106 1.69 30.68 7.52
C MET A 106 2.00 29.70 6.38
N TRP A 107 2.50 30.22 5.26
CA TRP A 107 2.89 29.40 4.12
C TRP A 107 4.06 28.47 4.48
N ALA A 108 5.11 28.99 5.11
CA ALA A 108 6.26 28.20 5.55
C ALA A 108 5.86 27.12 6.56
N GLU A 109 4.96 27.43 7.49
CA GLU A 109 4.46 26.45 8.46
C GLU A 109 3.67 25.32 7.76
N ALA A 110 2.79 25.66 6.82
CA ALA A 110 2.01 24.66 6.07
C ALA A 110 2.89 23.80 5.15
N MET A 111 3.89 24.41 4.49
CA MET A 111 4.85 23.66 3.68
C MET A 111 5.74 22.76 4.56
N GLY A 112 6.18 23.23 5.72
CA GLY A 112 6.92 22.40 6.68
C GLY A 112 6.10 21.22 7.20
N LYS A 113 4.79 21.41 7.44
CA LYS A 113 3.87 20.32 7.76
C LYS A 113 3.74 19.33 6.60
N LEU A 114 3.65 19.80 5.36
CA LEU A 114 3.57 18.95 4.18
C LEU A 114 4.86 18.14 4.02
N GLU A 115 6.03 18.75 4.14
CA GLU A 115 7.33 18.07 4.06
C GLU A 115 7.49 16.97 5.12
N GLY A 116 6.89 17.15 6.30
CA GLY A 116 6.83 16.16 7.37
C GLY A 116 5.84 15.00 7.15
N MET A 117 4.99 15.04 6.12
CA MET A 117 4.05 13.95 5.79
C MET A 117 4.71 12.85 4.96
N GLU A 118 4.02 11.72 4.79
CA GLU A 118 4.44 10.61 3.93
C GLU A 118 4.58 11.02 2.46
N SER A 119 5.42 10.33 1.69
CA SER A 119 5.68 10.70 0.27
C SER A 119 4.42 10.73 -0.59
N ALA A 120 3.49 9.80 -0.35
CA ALA A 120 2.21 9.75 -1.06
C ALA A 120 1.35 11.00 -0.82
N ASP A 121 1.38 11.53 0.41
CA ASP A 121 0.61 12.72 0.77
C ASP A 121 1.29 13.98 0.25
N ARG A 122 2.63 14.06 0.29
CA ARG A 122 3.41 15.17 -0.30
C ARG A 122 3.17 15.35 -1.78
N GLU A 123 3.00 14.25 -2.50
CA GLU A 123 2.80 14.26 -3.94
C GLU A 123 1.35 14.54 -4.34
N ARG A 124 0.39 14.39 -3.43
CA ARG A 124 -1.05 14.52 -3.72
C ARG A 124 -1.67 15.78 -3.15
N LEU A 125 -1.23 16.18 -1.96
CA LEU A 125 -1.81 17.28 -1.20
C LEU A 125 -1.12 18.60 -1.50
N TRP A 126 -1.89 19.68 -1.47
CA TRP A 126 -1.39 21.05 -1.60
C TRP A 126 -2.13 21.97 -0.63
N PRO A 127 -1.46 22.95 0.00
CA PRO A 127 -2.13 23.89 0.90
C PRO A 127 -3.09 24.80 0.13
N GLN A 128 -4.35 24.82 0.56
CA GLN A 128 -5.41 25.69 0.07
C GLN A 128 -5.84 26.65 1.17
N LEU A 129 -5.97 27.94 0.82
CA LEU A 129 -6.47 28.96 1.73
C LEU A 129 -7.98 28.78 1.96
N VAL A 130 -8.37 28.82 3.23
CA VAL A 130 -9.75 28.85 3.70
C VAL A 130 -9.93 30.10 4.54
N GLN A 131 -10.85 30.97 4.11
CA GLN A 131 -11.14 32.25 4.75
C GLN A 131 -12.54 32.23 5.39
N GLY A 132 -12.58 32.07 6.71
CA GLY A 132 -13.82 32.10 7.49
C GLY A 132 -14.74 30.89 7.31
N PHE A 133 -15.97 31.05 7.81
CA PHE A 133 -16.96 29.97 7.84
C PHE A 133 -17.62 29.69 6.50
N LYS A 134 -17.61 30.65 5.56
CA LYS A 134 -18.18 30.46 4.22
C LYS A 134 -17.42 29.38 3.45
N ASP A 135 -16.10 29.54 3.33
CA ASP A 135 -15.23 28.57 2.67
C ASP A 135 -15.24 27.20 3.38
N LEU A 136 -15.36 27.20 4.71
CA LEU A 136 -15.51 25.96 5.48
C LEU A 136 -16.85 25.26 5.17
N SER A 137 -17.94 26.02 5.03
CA SER A 137 -19.25 25.46 4.65
C SER A 137 -19.27 24.93 3.22
N GLU A 138 -18.54 25.58 2.29
CA GLU A 138 -18.36 25.08 0.92
C GLU A 138 -17.56 23.78 0.92
N ARG A 139 -16.48 23.71 1.72
CA ARG A 139 -15.72 22.47 1.92
C ARG A 139 -16.56 21.34 2.52
N LEU A 140 -17.42 21.63 3.50
CA LEU A 140 -18.30 20.63 4.09
C LEU A 140 -19.26 20.05 3.05
N LYS A 141 -19.86 20.91 2.21
CA LYS A 141 -20.70 20.47 1.09
C LYS A 141 -19.95 19.57 0.11
N LEU A 142 -18.72 19.95 -0.26
CA LEU A 142 -17.88 19.11 -1.12
C LEU A 142 -17.56 17.76 -0.48
N GLN A 143 -17.31 17.73 0.83
CA GLN A 143 -17.08 16.47 1.56
C GLN A 143 -18.33 15.58 1.54
N ASP A 144 -19.51 16.13 1.77
CA ASP A 144 -20.77 15.38 1.72
C ASP A 144 -21.01 14.79 0.31
N GLU A 145 -20.79 15.57 -0.75
CA GLU A 145 -20.90 15.11 -2.14
C GLU A 145 -19.93 13.96 -2.44
N VAL A 146 -18.66 14.10 -2.01
CA VAL A 146 -17.65 13.05 -2.17
C VAL A 146 -18.04 11.80 -1.41
N ILE A 147 -18.49 11.89 -0.15
CA ILE A 147 -18.92 10.73 0.65
C ILE A 147 -20.04 9.96 -0.05
N VAL A 148 -21.04 10.67 -0.61
CA VAL A 148 -22.13 10.04 -1.37
C VAL A 148 -21.58 9.34 -2.61
N SER A 149 -20.71 10.00 -3.37
CA SER A 149 -20.10 9.40 -4.57
C SER A 149 -19.26 8.17 -4.24
N ASP A 150 -18.51 8.21 -3.14
CA ASP A 150 -17.64 7.13 -2.68
C ASP A 150 -18.47 5.93 -2.21
N ALA A 151 -19.56 6.18 -1.47
CA ALA A 151 -20.51 5.14 -1.09
C ALA A 151 -21.12 4.44 -2.30
N GLU A 152 -21.45 5.18 -3.36
CA GLU A 152 -21.96 4.60 -4.61
C GLU A 152 -20.89 3.75 -5.33
N ARG A 153 -19.65 4.25 -5.43
CA ARG A 153 -18.53 3.48 -6.02
C ARG A 153 -18.27 2.19 -5.24
N LEU A 154 -18.30 2.24 -3.91
CA LEU A 154 -18.17 1.06 -3.04
C LEU A 154 -19.33 0.08 -3.25
N ARG A 155 -20.57 0.56 -3.36
CA ARG A 155 -21.75 -0.27 -3.64
C ARG A 155 -21.64 -0.99 -4.99
N MET A 156 -21.20 -0.29 -6.03
CA MET A 156 -20.96 -0.88 -7.35
C MET A 156 -19.88 -1.95 -7.29
N THR A 157 -18.77 -1.65 -6.62
CA THR A 157 -17.65 -2.59 -6.43
C THR A 157 -18.10 -3.84 -5.68
N GLN A 158 -18.87 -3.69 -4.61
CA GLN A 158 -19.44 -4.80 -3.85
C GLN A 158 -20.37 -5.66 -4.73
N THR A 159 -21.17 -5.03 -5.59
CA THR A 159 -22.05 -5.74 -6.52
C THR A 159 -21.25 -6.55 -7.53
N ASN A 160 -20.18 -5.97 -8.09
CA ASN A 160 -19.26 -6.64 -9.00
C ASN A 160 -18.58 -7.84 -8.34
N VAL A 161 -18.09 -7.69 -7.10
CA VAL A 161 -17.50 -8.79 -6.32
C VAL A 161 -18.51 -9.91 -6.10
N LYS A 162 -19.76 -9.58 -5.74
CA LYS A 162 -20.83 -10.58 -5.57
C LYS A 162 -21.17 -11.29 -6.88
N MET A 163 -21.19 -10.60 -8.01
CA MET A 163 -21.42 -11.21 -9.33
C MET A 163 -20.27 -12.16 -9.69
N LEU A 164 -19.03 -11.72 -9.50
CA LEU A 164 -17.84 -12.53 -9.74
C LEU A 164 -17.82 -13.78 -8.85
N GLN A 165 -18.15 -13.63 -7.57
CA GLN A 165 -18.24 -14.75 -6.63
C GLN A 165 -19.30 -15.76 -7.07
N ARG A 166 -20.48 -15.29 -7.49
CA ARG A 166 -21.54 -16.18 -8.00
C ARG A 166 -21.10 -16.91 -9.26
N HIS A 167 -20.50 -16.22 -10.22
CA HIS A 167 -19.98 -16.83 -11.44
C HIS A 167 -18.90 -17.88 -11.12
N PHE A 168 -17.99 -17.57 -10.20
CA PHE A 168 -16.97 -18.54 -9.79
C PHE A 168 -17.58 -19.80 -9.16
N GLN A 169 -18.55 -19.64 -8.26
CA GLN A 169 -19.17 -20.75 -7.55
C GLN A 169 -20.12 -21.58 -8.43
N ALA A 170 -20.93 -20.92 -9.25
CA ALA A 170 -21.96 -21.58 -10.06
C ALA A 170 -21.41 -22.13 -11.38
N ASP A 171 -20.44 -21.44 -12.00
CA ASP A 171 -19.98 -21.78 -13.35
C ASP A 171 -18.57 -22.33 -13.34
N THR A 172 -17.60 -21.58 -12.81
CA THR A 172 -16.18 -21.94 -12.89
C THR A 172 -15.87 -23.22 -12.12
N LEU A 173 -16.32 -23.36 -10.87
CA LEU A 173 -16.04 -24.55 -10.05
C LEU A 173 -16.65 -25.83 -10.65
N PRO A 174 -17.93 -25.88 -11.05
CA PRO A 174 -18.48 -27.06 -11.71
C PRO A 174 -17.85 -27.34 -13.07
N TRP A 175 -17.45 -26.31 -13.81
CA TRP A 175 -16.73 -26.48 -15.06
C TRP A 175 -15.35 -27.13 -14.87
N ILE A 176 -14.58 -26.68 -13.87
CA ILE A 176 -13.30 -27.33 -13.49
C ILE A 176 -13.54 -28.80 -13.15
N GLN A 177 -14.59 -29.11 -12.38
CA GLN A 177 -14.90 -30.49 -12.02
C GLN A 177 -15.26 -31.34 -13.23
N ARG A 178 -16.05 -30.80 -14.17
CA ARG A 178 -16.37 -31.48 -15.44
C ARG A 178 -15.11 -31.73 -16.27
N MET A 179 -14.19 -30.77 -16.34
CA MET A 179 -12.93 -30.93 -17.06
C MET A 179 -12.05 -32.00 -16.43
N LYS A 180 -11.92 -32.04 -15.10
CA LYS A 180 -11.19 -33.11 -14.39
C LYS A 180 -11.78 -34.50 -14.65
N GLN A 181 -13.11 -34.61 -14.65
CA GLN A 181 -13.80 -35.86 -14.97
C GLN A 181 -13.54 -36.28 -16.43
N LYS A 182 -13.59 -35.33 -17.37
CA LYS A 182 -13.31 -35.58 -18.80
C LYS A 182 -11.87 -36.02 -19.01
N GLU A 183 -10.91 -35.37 -18.36
CA GLU A 183 -9.50 -35.74 -18.36
C GLU A 183 -9.31 -37.17 -17.86
N GLN A 184 -9.97 -37.57 -16.76
CA GLN A 184 -9.93 -38.95 -16.26
C GLN A 184 -10.58 -39.96 -17.21
N GLU A 185 -11.68 -39.60 -17.88
CA GLU A 185 -12.28 -40.41 -18.93
C GLU A 185 -11.32 -40.62 -20.11
N LEU A 186 -10.71 -39.53 -20.60
CA LEU A 186 -9.75 -39.57 -21.71
C LEU A 186 -8.50 -40.37 -21.35
N ARG A 187 -7.93 -40.19 -20.14
CA ARG A 187 -6.82 -41.02 -19.65
C ARG A 187 -7.16 -42.52 -19.69
N ARG A 188 -8.37 -42.90 -19.23
CA ARG A 188 -8.83 -44.29 -19.27
C ARG A 188 -9.02 -44.80 -20.71
N ARG A 189 -9.53 -43.97 -21.61
CA ARG A 189 -9.69 -44.32 -23.03
C ARG A 189 -8.34 -44.48 -23.72
N LEU A 190 -7.40 -43.57 -23.47
CA LEU A 190 -6.03 -43.63 -23.99
C LEU A 190 -5.34 -44.91 -23.53
N LEU A 191 -5.43 -45.25 -22.23
CA LEU A 191 -4.86 -46.50 -21.71
C LEU A 191 -5.45 -47.74 -22.40
N ARG A 192 -6.76 -47.75 -22.70
CA ARG A 192 -7.39 -48.86 -23.44
C ARG A 192 -6.86 -48.95 -24.87
N VAL A 193 -6.73 -47.82 -25.57
CA VAL A 193 -6.19 -47.79 -26.93
C VAL A 193 -4.74 -48.26 -26.93
N MET A 194 -3.91 -47.77 -26.01
CA MET A 194 -2.51 -48.18 -25.88
C MET A 194 -2.41 -49.70 -25.69
N ARG A 195 -3.23 -50.28 -24.80
CA ARG A 195 -3.28 -51.73 -24.60
C ARG A 195 -3.66 -52.50 -25.87
N ILE A 196 -4.55 -51.96 -26.70
CA ILE A 196 -4.94 -52.58 -27.97
C ILE A 196 -3.78 -52.48 -28.97
N VAL A 197 -3.12 -51.33 -29.07
CA VAL A 197 -1.95 -51.12 -29.94
C VAL A 197 -0.83 -52.08 -29.57
N GLU A 198 -0.45 -52.14 -28.29
CA GLU A 198 0.55 -53.09 -27.78
C GLU A 198 0.17 -54.55 -28.10
N ALA A 199 -1.10 -54.92 -27.94
CA ALA A 199 -1.57 -56.26 -28.26
C ALA A 199 -1.58 -56.58 -29.77
N LEU A 200 -1.71 -55.57 -30.63
CA LEU A 200 -1.64 -55.74 -32.09
C LEU A 200 -0.19 -55.79 -32.57
N GLU A 201 0.68 -54.90 -32.06
CA GLU A 201 2.11 -54.93 -32.31
C GLU A 201 2.75 -56.23 -31.79
N GLY A 202 2.32 -56.70 -30.62
CA GLY A 202 2.78 -57.96 -30.03
C GLY A 202 2.44 -59.20 -30.86
N LYS A 203 1.34 -59.16 -31.62
CA LYS A 203 0.94 -60.26 -32.53
C LYS A 203 1.80 -60.34 -33.79
N GLY A 204 2.54 -59.28 -34.13
CA GLY A 204 3.56 -59.29 -35.17
C GLY A 204 4.95 -59.49 -34.57
N PHE A 205 5.39 -60.75 -34.42
CA PHE A 205 6.79 -61.14 -34.13
C PHE A 205 7.46 -60.68 -32.82
N ARG A 206 6.75 -60.17 -31.79
CA ARG A 206 7.37 -59.97 -30.46
C ARG A 206 7.26 -61.20 -29.56
N LEU A 207 8.07 -62.22 -29.85
CA LEU A 207 8.48 -63.23 -28.87
C LEU A 207 10.00 -63.11 -28.78
N PRO A 208 10.60 -62.73 -27.64
CA PRO A 208 10.15 -62.91 -26.26
C PRO A 208 9.59 -61.65 -25.59
N LEU A 209 8.85 -61.82 -24.48
CA LEU A 209 8.50 -60.75 -23.54
C LEU A 209 9.78 -60.01 -23.11
N MET A 210 9.77 -58.69 -23.16
CA MET A 210 10.92 -57.89 -22.72
C MET A 210 11.07 -58.00 -21.20
N ARG A 211 12.31 -57.86 -20.69
CA ARG A 211 12.59 -57.89 -19.24
C ARG A 211 11.67 -56.92 -18.48
N ASP A 212 11.52 -55.71 -19.01
CA ASP A 212 10.69 -54.65 -18.42
C ASP A 212 9.21 -55.03 -18.32
N GLU A 213 8.70 -55.85 -19.25
CA GLU A 213 7.32 -56.32 -19.26
C GLU A 213 7.06 -57.37 -18.17
N VAL A 214 8.02 -58.27 -17.96
CA VAL A 214 7.98 -59.24 -16.86
C VAL A 214 7.99 -58.51 -15.51
N GLU A 215 8.86 -57.52 -15.35
CA GLU A 215 8.89 -56.69 -14.14
C GLU A 215 7.57 -55.92 -13.92
N LEU A 216 6.97 -55.39 -14.99
CA LEU A 216 5.67 -54.71 -14.91
C LEU A 216 4.55 -55.68 -14.52
N ALA A 217 4.55 -56.89 -15.07
CA ALA A 217 3.58 -57.94 -14.74
C ALA A 217 3.68 -58.35 -13.27
N GLU A 218 4.89 -58.51 -12.74
CA GLU A 218 5.12 -58.80 -11.31
C GLU A 218 4.64 -57.66 -10.41
N LYS A 219 4.94 -56.39 -10.78
CA LYS A 219 4.42 -55.21 -10.06
C LYS A 219 2.89 -55.20 -10.04
N LEU A 220 2.23 -55.41 -11.18
CA LEU A 220 0.76 -55.49 -11.26
C LEU A 220 0.18 -56.67 -10.46
N ALA A 221 0.84 -57.82 -10.47
CA ALA A 221 0.42 -58.98 -9.69
C ALA A 221 0.52 -58.71 -8.18
N SER A 222 1.58 -58.05 -7.73
CA SER A 222 1.74 -57.65 -6.33
C SER A 222 0.63 -56.69 -5.87
N ILE A 223 0.32 -55.67 -6.68
CA ILE A 223 -0.75 -54.70 -6.41
C ILE A 223 -2.12 -55.39 -6.40
N SER A 224 -2.38 -56.26 -7.39
CA SER A 224 -3.62 -57.04 -7.46
C SER A 224 -3.80 -57.93 -6.23
N ARG A 225 -2.74 -58.57 -5.75
CA ARG A 225 -2.76 -59.41 -4.54
C ARG A 225 -3.03 -58.57 -3.28
N GLN A 226 -2.50 -57.36 -3.19
CA GLN A 226 -2.80 -56.44 -2.08
C GLN A 226 -4.25 -55.96 -2.09
N LEU A 227 -4.86 -55.77 -3.26
CA LEU A 227 -6.23 -55.27 -3.42
C LEU A 227 -7.31 -56.37 -3.33
N LYS A 228 -7.04 -57.57 -3.84
CA LYS A 228 -8.03 -58.65 -4.01
C LYS A 228 -7.68 -59.95 -3.30
N GLY A 229 -6.46 -60.09 -2.77
CA GLY A 229 -6.01 -61.32 -2.12
C GLY A 229 -6.76 -61.59 -0.80
N PRO A 230 -6.65 -62.81 -0.25
CA PRO A 230 -7.27 -63.20 1.02
C PRO A 230 -6.78 -62.41 2.26
N GLY A 231 -5.81 -61.50 2.09
CA GLY A 231 -5.35 -60.52 3.07
C GLY A 231 -5.65 -59.05 2.71
N ALA A 232 -6.56 -58.79 1.76
CA ALA A 232 -6.88 -57.45 1.27
C ALA A 232 -7.56 -56.59 2.35
N GLU A 233 -6.72 -55.96 3.16
CA GLU A 233 -7.09 -55.18 4.33
C GLU A 233 -7.95 -53.96 3.97
N LEU A 234 -7.80 -53.40 2.77
CA LEU A 234 -8.57 -52.23 2.34
C LEU A 234 -10.06 -52.51 2.29
N SER A 235 -10.48 -53.61 1.66
CA SER A 235 -11.91 -53.97 1.56
C SER A 235 -12.52 -54.18 2.94
N ARG A 236 -11.83 -54.91 3.81
CA ARG A 236 -12.23 -55.16 5.20
C ARG A 236 -12.32 -53.87 6.01
N ARG A 237 -11.34 -52.97 5.88
CA ARG A 237 -11.37 -51.64 6.53
C ARG A 237 -12.50 -50.77 6.03
N VAL A 238 -12.75 -50.75 4.73
CA VAL A 238 -13.87 -49.99 4.13
C VAL A 238 -15.20 -50.53 4.65
N HIS A 239 -15.41 -51.84 4.66
CA HIS A 239 -16.62 -52.44 5.21
C HIS A 239 -16.75 -52.24 6.73
N GLY A 240 -15.64 -52.28 7.47
CA GLY A 240 -15.59 -51.97 8.90
C GLY A 240 -15.96 -50.53 9.19
N LEU A 241 -15.37 -49.56 8.48
CA LEU A 241 -15.69 -48.14 8.59
C LEU A 241 -17.14 -47.84 8.18
N LEU A 242 -17.64 -48.46 7.10
CA LEU A 242 -19.04 -48.33 6.71
C LEU A 242 -19.99 -48.89 7.78
N SER A 243 -19.63 -50.01 8.41
CA SER A 243 -20.43 -50.61 9.49
C SER A 243 -20.41 -49.72 10.73
N ILE A 244 -19.24 -49.23 11.14
CA ILE A 244 -19.08 -48.28 12.26
C ILE A 244 -19.87 -46.99 11.98
N SER A 245 -19.74 -46.40 10.79
CA SER A 245 -20.48 -45.19 10.40
C SER A 245 -22.00 -45.41 10.41
N ARG A 246 -22.49 -46.55 9.91
CA ARG A 246 -23.92 -46.91 9.99
C ARG A 246 -24.37 -47.13 11.43
N MET A 247 -23.53 -47.74 12.28
CA MET A 247 -23.82 -47.92 13.70
C MET A 247 -23.86 -46.58 14.43
N HIS A 248 -22.96 -45.65 14.14
CA HIS A 248 -23.01 -44.29 14.69
C HIS A 248 -24.23 -43.51 14.20
N ALA A 249 -24.62 -43.66 12.92
CA ALA A 249 -25.81 -43.04 12.38
C ALA A 249 -27.11 -43.61 12.99
N ASN A 250 -27.20 -44.92 13.21
CA ASN A 250 -28.36 -45.57 13.83
C ASN A 250 -28.39 -45.42 15.37
N ALA A 251 -27.23 -45.36 16.03
CA ALA A 251 -27.13 -45.09 17.48
C ALA A 251 -27.46 -43.63 17.83
N GLY A 252 -27.56 -42.74 16.83
CA GLY A 252 -28.05 -41.37 17.01
C GLY A 252 -29.51 -41.26 17.46
N ILE A 253 -30.27 -42.35 17.51
CA ILE A 253 -31.65 -42.35 18.05
C ILE A 253 -31.67 -42.61 19.57
N ILE A 254 -30.63 -43.21 20.15
CA ILE A 254 -30.53 -43.45 21.60
C ILE A 254 -29.07 -43.30 22.04
N GLY A 255 -28.67 -42.08 22.43
CA GLY A 255 -27.62 -41.92 23.44
C GLY A 255 -26.16 -41.65 23.00
N SER A 256 -25.90 -40.94 21.90
CA SER A 256 -24.55 -40.37 21.66
C SER A 256 -24.60 -39.08 20.84
N SER A 257 -25.30 -38.10 21.40
CA SER A 257 -24.98 -36.70 21.13
C SER A 257 -23.87 -36.28 22.09
N ILE A 258 -22.62 -36.58 21.72
CA ILE A 258 -21.47 -35.74 22.10
C ILE A 258 -21.48 -34.46 21.22
N CYS A 259 -22.56 -34.19 20.48
CA CYS A 259 -22.95 -32.82 20.20
C CYS A 259 -23.52 -32.24 21.49
N LEU A 260 -22.65 -31.49 22.16
CA LEU A 260 -22.89 -30.35 23.03
C LEU A 260 -24.34 -30.16 23.50
N PRO A 261 -24.58 -29.98 24.82
CA PRO A 261 -25.87 -29.50 25.28
C PRO A 261 -26.21 -28.22 24.51
N ASP A 262 -27.44 -28.23 24.01
CA ASP A 262 -28.19 -27.09 23.53
C ASP A 262 -27.63 -25.75 24.06
N SER A 263 -27.10 -24.95 23.15
CA SER A 263 -26.80 -23.53 23.36
C SER A 263 -25.95 -23.17 24.60
N VAL A 264 -24.69 -23.61 24.65
CA VAL A 264 -23.68 -22.70 25.23
C VAL A 264 -23.67 -21.49 24.31
N LYS A 265 -24.15 -20.33 24.79
CA LYS A 265 -24.04 -19.06 24.08
C LYS A 265 -22.56 -18.77 23.86
N ILE A 266 -21.99 -19.29 22.77
CA ILE A 266 -20.65 -18.94 22.34
C ILE A 266 -20.69 -17.43 22.13
N GLN A 267 -19.92 -16.73 22.94
CA GLN A 267 -19.89 -15.27 22.90
C GLN A 267 -19.43 -14.85 21.51
N GLU A 268 -20.25 -14.07 20.80
CA GLU A 268 -19.99 -13.66 19.42
C GLU A 268 -18.61 -13.01 19.25
N GLN A 269 -18.15 -12.28 20.28
CA GLN A 269 -16.81 -11.68 20.32
C GLN A 269 -15.71 -12.74 20.32
N SER A 270 -15.85 -13.83 21.09
CA SER A 270 -14.89 -14.94 21.08
C SER A 270 -14.84 -15.68 19.74
N LEU A 271 -15.95 -15.68 19.01
CA LEU A 271 -16.04 -16.27 17.67
C LEU A 271 -15.37 -15.37 16.63
N ALA A 272 -15.57 -14.05 16.72
CA ALA A 272 -14.89 -13.07 15.89
C ALA A 272 -13.36 -13.10 16.12
N ASP A 273 -12.92 -13.15 17.38
CA ASP A 273 -11.50 -13.28 17.74
C ASP A 273 -10.90 -14.58 17.19
N LEU A 274 -11.62 -15.70 17.33
CA LEU A 274 -11.21 -16.98 16.76
C LEU A 274 -11.12 -16.91 15.23
N GLN A 275 -12.10 -16.29 14.57
CA GLN A 275 -12.10 -16.12 13.12
C GLN A 275 -10.92 -15.27 12.65
N GLU A 276 -10.59 -14.19 13.38
CA GLU A 276 -9.43 -13.37 13.09
C GLU A 276 -8.12 -14.18 13.21
N VAL A 277 -7.94 -14.89 14.32
CA VAL A 277 -6.75 -15.73 14.54
C VAL A 277 -6.64 -16.80 13.44
N LEU A 278 -7.73 -17.46 13.09
CA LEU A 278 -7.76 -18.45 12.00
C LEU A 278 -7.42 -17.82 10.65
N GLN A 279 -7.89 -16.60 10.38
CA GLN A 279 -7.56 -15.89 9.15
C GLN A 279 -6.08 -15.51 9.10
N GLN A 280 -5.52 -15.01 10.21
CA GLN A 280 -4.10 -14.70 10.34
C GLN A 280 -3.24 -15.96 10.15
N GLN A 281 -3.62 -17.08 10.78
CA GLN A 281 -2.93 -18.37 10.64
C GLN A 281 -3.03 -18.92 9.22
N THR A 282 -4.20 -18.86 8.59
CA THR A 282 -4.39 -19.29 7.19
C THR A 282 -3.52 -18.45 6.24
N GLY A 283 -3.45 -17.13 6.47
CA GLY A 283 -2.57 -16.23 5.74
C GLY A 283 -1.08 -16.56 5.95
N ALA A 284 -0.66 -16.85 7.19
CA ALA A 284 0.71 -17.23 7.51
C ALA A 284 1.11 -18.57 6.84
N ILE A 285 0.23 -19.57 6.90
CA ILE A 285 0.43 -20.88 6.24
C ILE A 285 0.52 -20.70 4.72
N ALA A 286 -0.32 -19.86 4.11
CA ALA A 286 -0.25 -19.57 2.68
C ALA A 286 1.08 -18.89 2.29
N ARG A 287 1.56 -17.94 3.10
CA ARG A 287 2.88 -17.31 2.90
C ARG A 287 4.01 -18.33 3.02
N LEU A 288 4.02 -19.16 4.06
CA LEU A 288 5.01 -20.22 4.23
C LEU A 288 4.97 -21.20 3.05
N GLY A 289 3.78 -21.59 2.60
CA GLY A 289 3.61 -22.44 1.43
C GLY A 289 4.17 -21.83 0.14
N ASN A 290 4.09 -20.51 -0.04
CA ASN A 290 4.69 -19.82 -1.17
C ASN A 290 6.23 -19.77 -1.08
N VAL A 291 6.78 -19.54 0.12
CA VAL A 291 8.23 -19.60 0.36
C VAL A 291 8.75 -21.00 0.07
N LEU A 292 8.13 -22.04 0.65
CA LEU A 292 8.54 -23.43 0.40
C LEU A 292 8.42 -23.84 -1.07
N LYS A 293 7.41 -23.36 -1.80
CA LYS A 293 7.31 -23.60 -3.25
C LYS A 293 8.43 -22.92 -4.03
N LYS A 294 8.84 -21.72 -3.61
CA LYS A 294 9.97 -21.01 -4.22
C LYS A 294 11.26 -21.77 -3.90
N ASP A 295 11.50 -22.08 -2.64
CA ASP A 295 12.71 -22.80 -2.20
C ASP A 295 12.81 -24.19 -2.85
N SER A 296 11.68 -24.89 -3.01
CA SER A 296 11.65 -26.17 -3.74
C SER A 296 12.05 -26.02 -5.20
N ARG A 297 11.65 -24.93 -5.86
CA ARG A 297 12.05 -24.64 -7.24
C ARG A 297 13.51 -24.24 -7.31
N ASP A 298 13.96 -23.40 -6.38
CA ASP A 298 15.35 -22.96 -6.31
C ASP A 298 16.29 -24.15 -6.04
N MET A 299 15.88 -25.10 -5.18
CA MET A 299 16.57 -26.39 -5.00
C MET A 299 16.57 -27.24 -6.27
N GLU A 300 15.45 -27.34 -6.99
CA GLU A 300 15.39 -28.07 -8.26
C GLU A 300 16.36 -27.49 -9.30
N ILE A 301 16.46 -26.15 -9.38
CA ILE A 301 17.39 -25.44 -10.26
C ILE A 301 18.84 -25.75 -9.88
N MET A 302 19.21 -25.60 -8.60
CA MET A 302 20.57 -25.90 -8.12
C MET A 302 20.96 -27.36 -8.40
N MET A 303 20.05 -28.29 -8.14
CA MET A 303 20.28 -29.71 -8.40
C MET A 303 20.43 -30.00 -9.91
N SER A 304 19.64 -29.36 -10.76
CA SER A 304 19.78 -29.53 -12.23
C SER A 304 21.09 -28.95 -12.76
N GLU A 305 21.55 -27.80 -12.25
CA GLU A 305 22.80 -27.15 -12.67
C GLU A 305 24.04 -27.98 -12.30
N ASP A 306 24.06 -28.56 -11.09
CA ASP A 306 25.12 -29.49 -10.67
C ASP A 306 25.17 -30.75 -11.53
N THR A 307 24.02 -31.20 -12.08
CA THR A 307 23.95 -32.38 -12.94
C THR A 307 24.51 -32.09 -14.35
N ASP A 308 24.18 -30.93 -14.92
CA ASP A 308 24.66 -30.48 -16.24
C ASP A 308 26.19 -30.28 -16.24
N MET A 309 26.76 -29.78 -15.14
CA MET A 309 28.22 -29.61 -14.97
C MET A 309 28.98 -30.95 -14.93
N ILE A 310 28.37 -32.02 -14.41
CA ILE A 310 28.97 -33.35 -14.35
C ILE A 310 28.93 -34.04 -15.73
N GLU A 311 27.88 -33.82 -16.51
CA GLU A 311 27.74 -34.39 -17.85
C GLU A 311 28.68 -33.72 -18.87
N ASP A 312 28.83 -32.38 -18.83
CA ASP A 312 29.74 -31.64 -19.72
C ASP A 312 31.23 -31.83 -19.36
N GLY A 313 31.53 -32.13 -18.09
CA GLY A 313 32.87 -32.52 -17.62
C GLY A 313 33.31 -33.92 -18.07
N SER A 314 32.35 -34.81 -18.37
CA SER A 314 32.60 -36.19 -18.80
C SER A 314 32.79 -36.31 -20.32
N GLY A 315 32.28 -35.36 -21.11
CA GLY A 315 32.38 -35.33 -22.58
C GLY A 315 33.68 -34.74 -23.15
N ARG A 316 34.57 -34.17 -22.30
CA ARG A 316 35.80 -33.48 -22.75
C ARG A 316 37.12 -34.22 -22.52
N ARG A 317 37.08 -35.49 -22.12
CA ARG A 317 38.28 -36.34 -22.03
C ARG A 317 38.10 -37.68 -22.74
N LEU A 318 38.10 -37.66 -24.06
CA LEU A 318 38.55 -38.75 -24.92
C LEU A 318 39.44 -38.16 -26.02
#